data_AF-U1PMQ9-F1
#
_entry.id   AF-U1PMQ9-F1
#
_cell.length_a   1.000
_cell.length_b   1.000
_cell.length_c   1.000
_cell.angle_alpha   90.00
_cell.angle_beta   90.00
_cell.angle_gamma   90.00
#
_symmetry.space_group_name_H-M   'P 1'
#
loop_
_entity.id
_entity.type
_entity.pdbx_description
1 polymer ?
#
loop_
_entity_poly.entity_id
_entity_poly.type
_entity_poly.pdbx_seq_one_letter_code
_entity_poly.pdbx_strand_id
1 'polypeptide(L)'
;MTGSERGETEETISESRDSLTSASASESDPDPEAGSDTHAVSTSAETNDNTEADTDETLLLRERQTPEGLLVAVCDSDCLGETYIDGEVSLNVTESFYGGTEADAVDAETVVRRLKRASVANIVGERAVAIAVEAGIVDQDRVLQVDETLHAQLVWM
;
A
#
# COMPACT_ATOMS: atom_id res chain seq x y z
N MET A 1 -37.58 23.15 -51.46
CA MET A 1 -36.38 22.32 -51.64
C MET A 1 -36.18 21.54 -50.35
N THR A 2 -36.79 20.38 -50.29
CA THR A 2 -36.79 19.44 -49.16
C THR A 2 -36.19 18.16 -49.67
N GLY A 3 -35.03 17.76 -49.14
CA GLY A 3 -34.46 16.43 -49.31
C GLY A 3 -33.89 16.02 -47.96
N SER A 4 -33.73 14.75 -47.64
CA SER A 4 -34.17 13.48 -48.20
C SER A 4 -33.81 12.45 -47.12
N GLU A 5 -34.73 11.54 -46.79
CA GLU A 5 -34.49 10.07 -46.71
C GLU A 5 -33.38 9.57 -45.75
N ARG A 6 -33.64 9.06 -44.53
CA ARG A 6 -34.10 7.69 -44.10
C ARG A 6 -33.39 6.48 -44.73
N GLY A 7 -32.89 5.58 -43.84
CA GLY A 7 -32.58 4.15 -44.08
C GLY A 7 -31.09 3.85 -44.30
N GLU A 8 -30.45 2.72 -43.96
CA GLU A 8 -30.89 1.36 -43.55
C GLU A 8 -29.70 0.59 -42.88
N THR A 9 -30.01 -0.36 -41.98
CA THR A 9 -29.43 -1.73 -41.73
C THR A 9 -27.91 -2.01 -41.83
N GLU A 10 -27.24 -2.52 -40.79
CA GLU A 10 -27.07 -3.93 -40.35
C GLU A 10 -26.16 -4.82 -41.21
N GLU A 11 -25.56 -5.81 -40.53
CA GLU A 11 -24.98 -7.07 -41.01
C GLU A 11 -23.47 -7.13 -41.34
N THR A 12 -22.71 -7.79 -40.45
CA THR A 12 -22.26 -9.21 -40.45
C THR A 12 -21.01 -9.44 -41.30
N ILE A 13 -19.93 -9.86 -40.64
CA ILE A 13 -18.85 -10.60 -41.32
C ILE A 13 -18.67 -11.91 -40.58
N SER A 14 -19.17 -12.92 -41.27
CA SER A 14 -19.15 -14.34 -40.98
C SER A 14 -17.73 -14.92 -41.10
N GLU A 15 -17.62 -16.05 -40.41
CA GLU A 15 -16.53 -16.97 -40.18
C GLU A 15 -15.91 -17.58 -41.45
N SER A 16 -14.68 -18.10 -41.31
CA SER A 16 -14.38 -19.54 -41.49
C SER A 16 -13.15 -19.86 -42.36
N ARG A 17 -12.46 -20.92 -41.89
CA ARG A 17 -11.67 -21.98 -42.57
C ARG A 17 -10.16 -21.89 -42.44
N ASP A 18 -9.57 -22.71 -41.56
CA ASP A 18 -9.24 -24.15 -41.68
C ASP A 18 -8.03 -24.41 -42.58
N SER A 19 -6.98 -24.98 -41.99
CA SER A 19 -6.14 -26.03 -42.60
C SER A 19 -5.21 -26.65 -41.55
N LEU A 20 -5.65 -27.78 -41.00
CA LEU A 20 -4.96 -29.08 -40.97
C LEU A 20 -3.43 -29.09 -40.74
N THR A 21 -3.01 -29.67 -39.61
CA THR A 21 -1.86 -30.60 -39.62
C THR A 21 -2.03 -31.73 -38.60
N SER A 22 -2.14 -32.94 -39.17
CA SER A 22 -1.49 -34.20 -38.80
C SER A 22 -1.47 -34.67 -37.34
N ALA A 23 -2.17 -35.79 -37.13
CA ALA A 23 -2.10 -36.65 -35.97
C ALA A 23 -0.74 -37.38 -35.80
N SER A 24 -0.36 -37.62 -34.55
CA SER A 24 0.29 -38.86 -34.13
C SER A 24 -0.20 -39.23 -32.74
N ALA A 25 -0.77 -40.43 -32.65
CA ALA A 25 -1.20 -41.06 -31.42
C ALA A 25 -0.01 -41.76 -30.75
N SER A 26 0.05 -41.69 -29.42
CA SER A 26 0.61 -42.73 -28.58
C SER A 26 -0.20 -42.80 -27.30
N GLU A 27 -0.75 -43.98 -27.08
CA GLU A 27 -1.64 -44.43 -26.01
C GLU A 27 -0.93 -44.43 -24.65
N SER A 28 -1.65 -44.16 -23.56
CA SER A 28 -1.50 -44.79 -22.23
C SER A 28 -2.63 -44.32 -21.28
N ASP A 29 -3.64 -45.18 -21.16
CA ASP A 29 -4.53 -45.47 -20.03
C ASP A 29 -5.07 -44.36 -19.09
N PRO A 30 -6.41 -44.19 -19.01
CA PRO A 30 -7.08 -43.66 -17.81
C PRO A 30 -7.72 -44.79 -16.98
N ASP A 31 -7.28 -44.93 -15.74
CA ASP A 31 -7.92 -45.75 -14.71
C ASP A 31 -9.25 -45.11 -14.24
N PRO A 32 -10.39 -45.82 -14.23
CA PRO A 32 -11.65 -45.33 -13.70
C PRO A 32 -11.98 -45.99 -12.36
N GLU A 33 -11.80 -45.26 -11.25
CA GLU A 33 -12.39 -45.65 -9.97
C GLU A 33 -13.49 -44.65 -9.58
N ALA A 34 -14.71 -45.16 -9.55
CA ALA A 34 -15.90 -44.49 -9.08
C ALA A 34 -15.91 -44.39 -7.55
N GLY A 35 -16.34 -43.24 -7.03
CA GLY A 35 -16.60 -43.06 -5.61
C GLY A 35 -17.49 -41.85 -5.38
N SER A 36 -18.80 -42.06 -5.40
CA SER A 36 -19.74 -41.14 -4.76
C SER A 36 -19.53 -41.22 -3.25
N ASP A 37 -19.24 -40.11 -2.58
CA ASP A 37 -19.97 -39.80 -1.36
C ASP A 37 -19.80 -38.35 -0.90
N THR A 38 -20.92 -37.87 -0.38
CA THR A 38 -21.16 -36.53 0.13
C THR A 38 -20.31 -36.21 1.36
N HIS A 39 -19.70 -35.03 1.40
CA HIS A 39 -19.55 -34.26 2.65
C HIS A 39 -19.31 -32.79 2.35
N ALA A 40 -20.33 -31.98 2.63
CA ALA A 40 -20.15 -30.55 2.84
C ALA A 40 -19.24 -30.37 4.05
N VAL A 41 -17.97 -30.01 3.82
CA VAL A 41 -17.09 -29.55 4.87
C VAL A 41 -16.99 -28.04 4.79
N SER A 42 -17.87 -27.38 5.55
CA SER A 42 -17.53 -26.10 6.15
C SER A 42 -16.36 -26.37 7.08
N THR A 43 -15.14 -26.07 6.65
CA THR A 43 -14.05 -25.82 7.58
C THR A 43 -13.73 -24.35 7.47
N SER A 44 -14.32 -23.61 8.40
CA SER A 44 -13.72 -22.51 9.12
C SER A 44 -12.31 -22.18 8.62
N ALA A 45 -12.18 -21.06 7.92
CA ALA A 45 -10.91 -20.35 7.89
C ALA A 45 -10.63 -19.91 9.33
N GLU A 46 -10.04 -20.80 10.12
CA GLU A 46 -9.33 -20.44 11.33
C GLU A 46 -8.01 -19.85 10.84
N THR A 47 -8.07 -18.60 10.38
CA THR A 47 -6.89 -17.75 10.38
C THR A 47 -6.54 -17.59 11.84
N ASN A 48 -5.59 -18.41 12.30
CA ASN A 48 -4.88 -18.19 13.55
C ASN A 48 -4.16 -16.85 13.42
N ASP A 49 -4.87 -15.77 13.71
CA ASP A 49 -4.31 -14.44 13.90
C ASP A 49 -3.66 -14.39 15.29
N ASN A 50 -2.62 -15.21 15.45
CA ASN A 50 -1.62 -14.99 16.48
C ASN A 50 -0.53 -14.14 15.85
N THR A 51 -0.90 -12.92 15.47
CA THR A 51 0.05 -11.88 15.10
C THR A 51 0.23 -11.01 16.34
N GLU A 52 0.93 -11.53 17.34
CA GLU A 52 1.75 -10.67 18.18
C GLU A 52 2.90 -10.20 17.28
N ALA A 53 2.60 -9.32 16.32
CA ALA A 53 3.63 -8.73 15.48
C ALA A 53 4.55 -7.96 16.42
N ASP A 54 5.84 -8.27 16.35
CA ASP A 54 6.92 -7.37 16.74
C ASP A 54 6.59 -6.00 16.15
N THR A 55 5.97 -5.16 16.98
CA THR A 55 5.31 -3.95 16.50
C THR A 55 6.36 -2.94 16.10
N ASP A 56 7.58 -3.05 16.63
CA ASP A 56 8.78 -2.27 16.31
C ASP A 56 9.15 -2.21 14.81
N GLU A 57 8.67 -3.15 13.99
CA GLU A 57 8.91 -3.14 12.54
C GLU A 57 7.78 -2.48 11.71
N THR A 58 6.80 -1.86 12.35
CA THR A 58 5.69 -1.20 11.64
C THR A 58 5.99 0.29 11.39
N LEU A 59 5.44 0.85 10.31
CA LEU A 59 5.42 2.30 10.07
C LEU A 59 3.98 2.78 10.17
N LEU A 60 3.76 3.82 10.97
CA LEU A 60 2.47 4.45 11.11
C LEU A 60 2.43 5.71 10.26
N LEU A 61 1.35 5.87 9.50
CA LEU A 61 1.14 7.04 8.67
C LEU A 61 -0.25 7.61 8.89
N ARG A 62 -0.28 8.93 9.10
CA ARG A 62 -1.52 9.68 9.20
C ARG A 62 -1.53 10.86 8.24
N GLU A 63 -2.66 11.05 7.59
CA GLU A 63 -2.91 12.23 6.75
C GLU A 63 -3.97 13.12 7.37
N ARG A 64 -3.79 14.43 7.20
CA ARG A 64 -4.80 15.42 7.61
C ARG A 64 -4.73 16.65 6.73
N GLN A 65 -5.89 17.24 6.46
CA GLN A 65 -5.98 18.49 5.73
C GLN A 65 -5.77 19.67 6.70
N THR A 66 -4.81 20.53 6.41
CA THR A 66 -4.56 21.77 7.15
C THR A 66 -4.74 22.98 6.21
N PRO A 67 -4.78 24.22 6.75
CA PRO A 67 -4.76 25.42 5.92
C PRO A 67 -3.52 25.55 5.03
N GLU A 68 -2.42 24.90 5.41
CA GLU A 68 -1.14 24.88 4.67
C GLU A 68 -1.08 23.75 3.63
N GLY A 69 -2.13 22.93 3.53
CA GLY A 69 -2.24 21.84 2.56
C GLY A 69 -2.32 20.46 3.23
N LEU A 70 -1.90 19.43 2.48
CA LEU A 70 -1.93 18.05 2.99
C LEU A 70 -0.76 17.86 3.95
N LEU A 71 -1.04 17.55 5.22
CA LEU A 71 -0.02 17.18 6.20
C LEU A 71 0.04 15.67 6.35
N VAL A 72 1.24 15.11 6.14
CA VAL A 72 1.53 13.69 6.34
C VAL A 72 2.43 13.53 7.56
N ALA A 73 1.95 12.83 8.58
CA ALA A 73 2.76 12.44 9.74
C ALA A 73 3.14 10.97 9.57
N VAL A 74 4.43 10.66 9.68
CA VAL A 74 4.94 9.29 9.64
C VAL A 74 5.81 9.06 10.86
N CYS A 75 5.60 7.95 11.56
CA CYS A 75 6.53 7.52 12.59
C CYS A 75 6.79 6.02 12.56
N ASP A 76 7.97 5.63 13.03
CA ASP A 76 8.17 4.26 13.48
C ASP A 76 7.23 4.00 14.68
N SER A 77 6.66 2.81 14.75
CA SER A 77 5.64 2.45 15.74
C SER A 77 6.19 2.36 17.17
N ASP A 78 7.46 2.02 17.33
CA ASP A 78 8.21 2.04 18.59
C ASP A 78 8.38 3.46 19.16
N CYS A 79 8.40 4.47 18.29
CA CYS A 79 8.44 5.86 18.69
C CYS A 79 7.09 6.37 19.21
N LEU A 80 5.97 5.66 19.00
CA LEU A 80 4.64 6.15 19.35
C LEU A 80 4.42 6.18 20.87
N GLY A 81 4.02 7.33 21.40
CA GLY A 81 3.84 7.55 22.83
C GLY A 81 5.09 8.07 23.53
N GLU A 82 6.23 8.03 22.86
CA GLU A 82 7.52 8.47 23.40
C GLU A 82 7.71 9.99 23.32
N THR A 83 8.61 10.48 24.16
CA THR A 83 9.03 11.88 24.18
C THR A 83 10.54 11.96 24.21
N TYR A 84 11.11 12.51 23.14
CA TYR A 84 12.56 12.68 22.98
C TYR A 84 12.96 14.12 23.26
N ILE A 85 14.04 14.31 24.00
CA ILE A 85 14.51 15.64 24.41
C ILE A 85 16.01 15.74 24.15
N ASP A 86 16.41 16.71 23.33
CA ASP A 86 17.81 17.05 23.11
C ASP A 86 18.03 18.55 23.24
N GLY A 87 18.66 18.95 24.34
CA GLY A 87 18.90 20.36 24.68
C GLY A 87 17.60 21.17 24.79
N GLU A 88 17.38 22.06 23.83
CA GLU A 88 16.18 22.92 23.74
C GLU A 88 15.07 22.31 22.87
N VAL A 89 15.35 21.20 22.17
CA VAL A 89 14.40 20.51 21.29
C VAL A 89 13.64 19.46 22.10
N SER A 90 12.31 19.46 21.98
CA SER A 90 11.44 18.42 22.54
C SER A 90 10.49 17.92 21.47
N LEU A 91 10.54 16.62 21.20
CA LEU A 91 9.70 15.93 20.23
C LEU A 91 8.74 15.01 20.99
N ASN A 92 7.44 15.29 20.88
CA ASN A 92 6.39 14.50 21.51
C ASN A 92 5.64 13.72 20.42
N VAL A 93 5.78 12.40 20.42
CA VAL A 93 5.19 11.52 19.39
C VAL A 93 3.85 10.99 19.89
N THR A 94 2.87 11.88 20.04
CA THR A 94 1.60 11.50 20.65
C THR A 94 0.71 10.68 19.71
N GLU A 95 -0.02 9.71 20.26
CA GLU A 95 -1.02 8.92 19.52
C GLU A 95 -2.03 9.80 18.78
N SER A 96 -2.45 10.91 19.41
CA SER A 96 -3.38 11.87 18.83
C SER A 96 -2.87 12.59 17.58
N PHE A 97 -1.57 12.53 17.28
CA PHE A 97 -0.95 13.20 16.14
C PHE A 97 -0.38 12.22 15.12
N TYR A 98 0.34 11.20 15.57
CA TYR A 98 1.04 10.25 14.71
C TYR A 98 0.32 8.90 14.56
N GLY A 99 -0.54 8.56 15.52
CA GLY A 99 -1.19 7.25 15.62
C GLY A 99 -2.72 7.32 15.73
N GLY A 100 -3.26 6.34 16.47
CA GLY A 100 -4.69 6.19 16.72
C GLY A 100 -5.45 5.57 15.55
N THR A 101 -6.78 5.58 15.63
CA THR A 101 -7.68 4.99 14.61
C THR A 101 -7.64 5.67 13.24
N GLU A 102 -7.01 6.85 13.16
CA GLU A 102 -6.84 7.63 11.93
C GLU A 102 -5.46 7.41 11.28
N ALA A 103 -4.58 6.64 11.92
CA ALA A 103 -3.30 6.25 11.36
C ALA A 103 -3.38 4.84 10.79
N ASP A 104 -2.78 4.67 9.62
CA ASP A 104 -2.67 3.39 8.93
C ASP A 104 -1.27 2.81 9.17
N ALA A 105 -1.19 1.51 9.45
CA ALA A 105 0.05 0.76 9.31
C ALA A 105 0.36 0.59 7.82
N VAL A 106 1.53 1.06 7.38
CA VAL A 106 1.88 1.14 5.95
C VAL A 106 3.27 0.59 5.68
N ASP A 107 3.52 0.24 4.42
CA ASP A 107 4.84 -0.11 3.92
C ASP A 107 5.65 1.12 3.45
N ALA A 108 6.95 0.91 3.23
CA ALA A 108 7.87 1.95 2.78
C ALA A 108 7.43 2.59 1.45
N GLU A 109 6.94 1.79 0.50
CA GLU A 109 6.47 2.29 -0.80
C GLU A 109 5.27 3.25 -0.63
N THR A 110 4.33 2.89 0.24
CA THR A 110 3.20 3.76 0.57
C THR A 110 3.67 5.04 1.25
N VAL A 111 4.60 4.97 2.21
CA VAL A 111 5.19 6.17 2.84
C VAL A 111 5.72 7.13 1.78
N VAL A 112 6.57 6.65 0.88
CA VAL A 112 7.14 7.47 -0.22
C VAL A 112 6.05 8.09 -1.09
N ARG A 113 5.02 7.32 -1.46
CA ARG A 113 3.91 7.81 -2.29
C ARG A 113 3.08 8.89 -1.59
N ARG A 114 2.83 8.78 -0.28
CA ARG A 114 2.08 9.78 0.49
C ARG A 114 2.92 11.04 0.72
N LEU A 115 4.19 10.89 1.09
CA LEU A 115 5.11 12.00 1.29
C LEU A 115 5.29 12.86 0.02
N LYS A 116 5.36 12.24 -1.18
CA LYS A 116 5.44 12.96 -2.46
C LYS A 116 4.21 13.82 -2.78
N ARG A 117 3.07 13.56 -2.14
CA ARG A 117 1.81 14.29 -2.34
C ARG A 117 1.55 15.29 -1.21
N ALA A 118 2.32 15.22 -0.13
CA ALA A 118 2.21 16.11 1.01
C ALA A 118 2.56 17.55 0.62
N SER A 119 1.98 18.51 1.32
CA SER A 119 2.46 19.90 1.37
C SER A 119 3.42 20.08 2.54
N VAL A 120 3.13 19.41 3.66
CA VAL A 120 3.95 19.38 4.87
C VAL A 120 4.10 17.94 5.32
N ALA A 121 5.29 17.53 5.76
CA ALA A 121 5.46 16.24 6.39
C ALA A 121 6.34 16.29 7.63
N ASN A 122 5.92 15.56 8.67
CA ASN A 122 6.70 15.31 9.87
C ASN A 122 7.03 13.82 9.92
N ILE A 123 8.31 13.49 10.03
CA ILE A 123 8.81 12.13 9.95
C ILE A 123 9.65 11.88 11.22
N VAL A 124 9.36 10.81 11.94
CA VAL A 124 10.04 10.45 13.20
C VAL A 124 10.43 8.98 13.18
N GLY A 125 11.60 8.65 13.71
CA GLY A 125 12.11 7.28 13.73
C GLY A 125 13.18 7.05 12.67
N GLU A 126 14.12 6.16 13.00
CA GLU A 126 15.27 5.86 12.15
C GLU A 126 14.85 5.32 10.79
N ARG A 127 13.85 4.43 10.77
CA ARG A 127 13.40 3.73 9.55
C ARG A 127 12.57 4.65 8.67
N ALA A 128 11.60 5.36 9.23
CA ALA A 128 10.78 6.32 8.51
C ALA A 128 11.64 7.43 7.86
N VAL A 129 12.63 7.96 8.60
CA VAL A 129 13.56 8.96 8.08
C VAL A 129 14.46 8.38 6.99
N ALA A 130 15.03 7.19 7.20
CA ALA A 130 15.86 6.53 6.20
C ALA A 130 15.13 6.36 4.86
N ILE A 131 13.88 5.87 4.88
CA ILE A 131 13.04 5.71 3.68
C ILE A 131 12.87 7.05 2.94
N ALA A 132 12.64 8.14 3.67
CA ALA A 132 12.46 9.46 3.07
C ALA A 132 13.76 10.00 2.44
N VAL A 133 14.91 9.73 3.06
CA VAL A 133 16.23 10.09 2.54
C VAL A 133 16.58 9.25 1.31
N GLU A 134 16.41 7.93 1.37
CA GLU A 134 16.68 7.00 0.26
C GLU A 134 15.81 7.32 -0.96
N ALA A 135 14.55 7.74 -0.73
CA ALA A 135 13.65 8.16 -1.81
C ALA A 135 13.97 9.55 -2.39
N GLY A 136 14.97 10.26 -1.84
CA GLY A 136 15.37 11.61 -2.24
C GLY A 136 14.33 12.69 -1.90
N ILE A 137 13.44 12.41 -0.94
CA ILE A 137 12.40 13.35 -0.48
C ILE A 137 12.99 14.29 0.57
N VAL A 138 13.82 13.75 1.47
CA VAL A 138 14.54 14.47 2.51
C VAL A 138 16.03 14.43 2.21
N ASP A 139 16.72 15.55 2.39
CA ASP A 139 18.17 15.60 2.32
C ASP A 139 18.76 15.11 3.64
N GLN A 140 19.78 14.23 3.59
CA GLN A 140 20.41 13.67 4.77
C GLN A 140 20.98 14.76 5.69
N ASP A 141 21.46 15.87 5.12
CA ASP A 141 21.98 17.01 5.87
C ASP A 141 20.88 17.80 6.63
N ARG A 142 19.60 17.48 6.38
CA ARG A 142 18.43 18.07 7.06
C ARG A 142 17.76 17.13 8.06
N VAL A 143 18.34 15.96 8.27
CA VAL A 143 17.91 15.06 9.35
C VAL A 143 18.44 15.59 10.67
N LEU A 144 17.53 15.74 11.63
CA LEU A 144 17.86 16.11 13.00
C LEU A 144 17.85 14.84 13.86
N GLN A 145 18.96 14.55 14.54
CA GLN A 145 18.95 13.58 15.62
C GLN A 145 18.39 14.24 16.88
N VAL A 146 17.44 13.58 17.55
CA VAL A 146 16.85 14.02 18.81
C VAL A 146 16.92 12.86 19.79
N ASP A 147 17.83 12.96 20.75
CA ASP A 147 18.13 11.88 21.71
C ASP A 147 18.51 10.56 20.98
N GLU A 148 17.71 9.50 21.16
CA GLU A 148 17.89 8.21 20.51
C GLU A 148 17.13 8.05 19.17
N THR A 149 16.37 9.06 18.72
CA THR A 149 15.59 8.98 17.47
C THR A 149 16.06 9.97 16.40
N LEU A 150 15.57 9.78 15.18
CA LEU A 150 15.73 10.71 14.08
C LEU A 150 14.42 11.45 13.78
N HIS A 151 14.56 12.70 13.38
CA HIS A 151 13.45 13.54 12.96
C HIS A 151 13.79 14.25 11.65
N ALA A 152 12.81 14.32 10.76
CA ALA A 152 12.88 15.17 9.59
C ALA A 152 11.55 15.89 9.37
N GLN A 153 11.64 17.11 8.85
CA GLN A 153 10.48 17.89 8.44
C GLN A 153 10.66 18.37 7.00
N LEU A 154 9.57 18.29 6.25
CA LEU A 154 9.46 18.72 4.86
C LEU A 154 8.35 19.76 4.75
N VAL A 155 8.62 20.83 4.01
CA VAL A 155 7.63 21.84 3.62
C VAL A 155 7.85 22.16 2.15
N TRP A 156 6.83 21.90 1.34
CA TRP A 156 6.79 22.30 -0.06
C TRP A 156 6.15 23.69 -0.16
N MET A 157 6.89 24.64 -0.73
CA MET A 157 6.43 26.01 -1.03
C MET A 157 6.10 26.19 -2.50
#